data_AF-A0A2M6Z5W9-F1
#
_entry.id   AF-A0A2M6Z5W9-F1
#
_cell.length_a   1.000
_cell.length_b   1.000
_cell.length_c   1.000
_cell.angle_alpha   90.00
_cell.angle_beta   90.00
_cell.angle_gamma   90.00
#
_symmetry.space_group_name_H-M   'P 1'
#
loop_
_entity.id
_entity.type
_entity.pdbx_description
1 polymer ?
#
loop_
_entity_poly.entity_id
_entity_poly.type
_entity_poly.pdbx_seq_one_letter_code
_entity_poly.pdbx_strand_id
1 'polypeptide(L)'
;MCGICGLFGKFDRERIGAMTDSLSHRGPDDKGIFLEPSHSIALGHRRLSIIDLEGGAQPIYNEDNSVVVVFNGEIYNYIELREELKRKGHKFSTNSDTETILHLYEEEKESFPEKLNGCFAIALYDLNLRKLFLVRDRLGIRPLYYHYNEDGLIFASEPKALFESGYVEKKINNNSLASFLRFRYVPGPNSIFDGIKKLLPGHMISITQGDLKPKIEAYWNIDNISSIQLSDNESIDRFEELLLDSVKIRMRSDVPVSAFLSGGLDSSLIVRLMSEFGQVYRAYSIGFHLSIDENKTAKEFSARLGIPHRDIYVEKDAYKDLPRVVGRMDEPVGDVIILPTHTLAESVSREAKVVMTGEGADEVWGGYLHHYALHYLNEYSRRNPGWFINGAKIISRLPVRALSSIFPYPAELGKKGKEKLERLLQLAQRPKDAYLLFASFCPDKDLMSLLGRTSNQYPPVFGRLNQAEHSILNRILSVERRAWLPDYTLCKQDTLTMANSLEGRVPYLDHRIVEFAAGLEDKQKIRRFRSKYLLRKVAERYIGRDIAWRAKKAFYIPTEQCFGTDYSSMSVEYFDPIFVKNQGVFDPESFSKIISQDEKEILNNKLKNTLLIFQMWYKHQFCG
;
A
#
# COMPACT_ATOMS: atom_id res chain seq x y z
N MET A 1 -9.11 11.32 -7.42
CA MET A 1 -8.49 11.14 -6.09
C MET A 1 -8.13 12.44 -5.40
N CYS A 2 -8.52 12.58 -4.14
CA CYS A 2 -8.61 13.87 -3.47
C CYS A 2 -7.67 13.96 -2.25
N GLY A 3 -7.74 15.07 -1.53
CA GLY A 3 -7.22 15.21 -0.17
C GLY A 3 -8.33 15.66 0.76
N ILE A 4 -8.44 15.03 1.93
CA ILE A 4 -9.36 15.45 3.00
C ILE A 4 -8.58 15.76 4.28
N CYS A 5 -9.09 16.72 5.06
CA CYS A 5 -8.61 17.02 6.40
C CYS A 5 -9.71 17.61 7.27
N GLY A 6 -9.52 17.61 8.59
CA GLY A 6 -10.47 18.24 9.48
C GLY A 6 -9.99 18.36 10.92
N LEU A 7 -10.68 19.24 11.63
CA LEU A 7 -10.48 19.59 13.03
C LEU A 7 -11.82 19.40 13.74
N PHE A 8 -11.87 18.56 14.76
CA PHE A 8 -13.07 18.29 15.56
C PHE A 8 -12.75 18.50 17.04
N GLY A 9 -13.50 19.38 17.71
CA GLY A 9 -13.29 19.72 19.12
C GLY A 9 -12.81 21.16 19.32
N LYS A 10 -12.01 21.40 20.36
CA LYS A 10 -11.57 22.73 20.83
C LYS A 10 -10.33 23.24 20.08
N PHE A 11 -10.34 23.13 18.76
CA PHE A 11 -9.24 23.61 17.91
C PHE A 11 -9.61 24.91 17.20
N ASP A 12 -8.59 25.70 16.85
CA ASP A 12 -8.74 26.87 15.99
C ASP A 12 -9.07 26.42 14.56
N ARG A 13 -10.34 26.54 14.19
CA ARG A 13 -10.84 26.16 12.87
C ARG A 13 -10.24 26.97 11.72
N GLU A 14 -9.70 28.17 11.98
CA GLU A 14 -9.06 28.99 10.93
C GLU A 14 -7.81 28.29 10.34
N ARG A 15 -7.25 27.31 11.06
CA ARG A 15 -6.15 26.47 10.59
C ARG A 15 -6.54 25.54 9.44
N ILE A 16 -7.83 25.27 9.22
CA ILE A 16 -8.29 24.33 8.18
C ILE A 16 -7.83 24.74 6.78
N GLY A 17 -7.68 26.05 6.53
CA GLY A 17 -7.18 26.57 5.26
C GLY A 17 -5.77 26.06 4.94
N ALA A 18 -4.83 26.21 5.89
CA ALA A 18 -3.44 25.76 5.75
C ALA A 18 -3.36 24.23 5.60
N MET A 19 -4.12 23.49 6.40
CA MET A 19 -4.22 22.03 6.27
C MET A 19 -4.67 21.62 4.86
N THR A 20 -5.71 22.26 4.34
CA THR A 20 -6.26 21.99 3.00
C THR A 20 -5.27 22.36 1.90
N ASP A 21 -4.52 23.45 2.06
CA ASP A 21 -3.56 23.93 1.06
C ASP A 21 -2.34 23.02 0.91
N SER A 22 -1.90 22.40 2.01
CA SER A 22 -0.82 21.40 2.00
C SER A 22 -1.16 20.12 1.21
N LEU A 23 -2.44 19.89 0.89
CA LEU A 23 -2.93 18.73 0.14
C LEU A 23 -3.23 19.03 -1.34
N SER A 24 -2.87 20.22 -1.83
CA SER A 24 -3.19 20.69 -3.19
C SER A 24 -2.65 19.78 -4.30
N HIS A 25 -1.52 19.10 -4.11
CA HIS A 25 -0.97 18.15 -5.08
C HIS A 25 -1.88 16.95 -5.32
N ARG A 26 -2.67 16.54 -4.31
CA ARG A 26 -3.60 15.42 -4.48
C ARG A 26 -4.80 15.83 -5.34
N GLY A 27 -5.30 17.05 -5.11
CA GLY A 27 -6.49 17.56 -5.77
C GLY A 27 -6.29 19.01 -6.23
N PRO A 28 -5.73 19.21 -7.43
CA PRO A 28 -5.41 20.54 -7.96
C PRO A 28 -6.62 21.25 -8.60
N ASP A 29 -7.72 20.53 -8.88
CA ASP A 29 -8.81 21.05 -9.69
C ASP A 29 -9.79 21.94 -8.89
N ASP A 30 -9.97 21.68 -7.59
CA ASP A 30 -10.91 22.44 -6.74
C ASP A 30 -10.55 22.39 -5.24
N LYS A 31 -11.11 23.32 -4.46
CA LYS A 31 -10.94 23.46 -3.01
C LYS A 31 -12.29 23.74 -2.34
N GLY A 32 -12.60 23.00 -1.28
CA GLY A 32 -13.78 23.27 -0.46
C GLY A 32 -13.47 23.22 1.03
N ILE A 33 -14.19 24.04 1.80
CA ILE A 33 -14.09 24.11 3.25
C ILE A 33 -15.51 24.18 3.82
N PHE A 34 -15.76 23.40 4.87
CA PHE A 34 -16.92 23.54 5.73
C PHE A 34 -16.48 24.02 7.11
N LEU A 35 -17.18 25.03 7.62
CA LEU A 35 -17.03 25.55 8.99
C LEU A 35 -18.39 25.47 9.67
N GLU A 36 -18.49 24.69 10.75
CA GLU A 36 -19.73 24.59 11.49
C GLU A 36 -19.96 25.85 12.36
N PRO A 37 -21.17 26.45 12.38
CA PRO A 37 -21.45 27.65 13.15
C PRO A 37 -21.24 27.53 14.66
N SER A 38 -21.43 26.34 15.24
CA SER A 38 -21.20 26.11 16.68
C SER A 38 -19.72 25.97 17.05
N HIS A 39 -18.83 26.10 16.05
CA HIS A 39 -17.37 26.03 16.17
C HIS A 39 -16.84 24.69 16.67
N SER A 40 -17.58 23.58 16.49
CA SER A 40 -17.14 22.26 16.94
C SER A 40 -16.37 21.46 15.89
N ILE A 41 -16.52 21.82 14.61
CA ILE A 41 -15.86 21.12 13.51
C ILE A 41 -15.52 22.04 12.33
N ALA A 42 -14.41 21.71 11.65
CA ALA A 42 -14.07 22.18 10.32
C ALA A 42 -13.61 21.02 9.44
N LEU A 43 -14.02 21.03 8.18
CA LEU A 43 -13.65 20.04 7.16
C LEU A 43 -13.03 20.76 5.96
N GLY A 44 -12.01 20.17 5.38
CA GLY A 44 -11.30 20.68 4.20
C GLY A 44 -11.17 19.59 3.15
N HIS A 45 -11.27 19.99 1.87
CA HIS A 45 -11.21 19.10 0.73
C HIS A 45 -10.43 19.71 -0.43
N ARG A 46 -9.64 18.87 -1.11
CA ARG A 46 -8.92 19.16 -2.37
C ARG A 46 -9.34 18.15 -3.44
N ARG A 47 -9.85 18.62 -4.57
CA ARG A 47 -10.48 17.78 -5.59
C ARG A 47 -9.56 17.46 -6.76
N LEU A 48 -9.51 16.20 -7.16
CA LEU A 48 -9.14 15.79 -8.52
C LEU A 48 -10.42 15.30 -9.20
N SER A 49 -10.92 16.06 -10.16
CA SER A 49 -12.21 15.83 -10.82
C SER A 49 -12.08 14.67 -11.82
N ILE A 50 -12.80 13.57 -11.54
CA ILE A 50 -12.81 12.33 -12.34
C ILE A 50 -14.24 11.90 -12.69
N ILE A 51 -15.17 11.95 -11.73
CA ILE A 51 -16.61 11.72 -11.92
C ILE A 51 -17.35 13.02 -11.59
N ASP A 52 -18.37 13.32 -12.41
CA ASP A 52 -19.22 14.50 -12.31
C ASP A 52 -18.42 15.80 -12.24
N LEU A 53 -17.65 16.08 -13.30
CA LEU A 53 -16.64 17.15 -13.31
C LEU A 53 -17.16 18.51 -12.83
N GLU A 54 -18.43 18.83 -13.14
CA GLU A 54 -19.06 20.09 -12.74
C GLU A 54 -19.82 19.99 -11.40
N GLY A 55 -20.55 18.90 -11.14
CA GLY A 55 -21.44 18.78 -9.97
C GLY A 55 -20.81 18.18 -8.71
N GLY A 56 -19.65 17.52 -8.83
CA GLY A 56 -19.03 16.77 -7.72
C GLY A 56 -18.14 17.59 -6.77
N ALA A 57 -18.33 18.92 -6.69
CA ALA A 57 -17.62 19.75 -5.71
C ALA A 57 -17.97 19.30 -4.28
N GLN A 58 -16.98 19.31 -3.37
CA GLN A 58 -17.18 18.92 -1.98
C GLN A 58 -16.70 20.03 -1.05
N PRO A 59 -17.28 20.21 0.15
CA PRO A 59 -18.20 19.31 0.86
C PRO A 59 -19.59 19.16 0.21
N ILE A 60 -20.17 17.96 0.28
CA ILE A 60 -21.54 17.70 -0.20
C ILE A 60 -22.47 17.55 1.02
N TYR A 61 -23.70 18.04 0.88
CA TYR A 61 -24.75 18.01 1.90
C TYR A 61 -25.92 17.14 1.46
N ASN A 62 -26.64 16.57 2.41
CA ASN A 62 -27.94 15.95 2.15
C ASN A 62 -29.03 17.02 1.94
N GLU A 63 -30.27 16.63 1.63
CA GLU A 63 -31.32 17.53 1.15
C GLU A 63 -31.72 18.62 2.15
N ASP A 64 -31.59 18.35 3.45
CA ASP A 64 -31.90 19.29 4.53
C ASP A 64 -30.66 19.94 5.16
N ASN A 65 -29.47 19.67 4.60
CA ASN A 65 -28.16 20.12 5.09
C ASN A 65 -27.83 19.71 6.53
N SER A 66 -28.45 18.64 7.06
CA SER A 66 -28.15 18.12 8.39
C SER A 66 -26.97 17.14 8.43
N VAL A 67 -26.51 16.66 7.27
CA VAL A 67 -25.34 15.79 7.13
C VAL A 67 -24.42 16.36 6.05
N VAL A 68 -23.11 16.39 6.33
CA VAL A 68 -22.07 16.85 5.40
C VAL A 68 -20.98 15.80 5.25
N VAL A 69 -20.46 15.64 4.03
CA VAL A 69 -19.37 14.70 3.74
C VAL A 69 -18.23 15.37 2.98
N VAL A 70 -17.00 15.02 3.35
CA VAL A 70 -15.80 15.12 2.49
C VAL A 70 -15.20 13.74 2.29
N PHE A 71 -14.70 13.49 1.09
CA PHE A 71 -14.42 12.17 0.58
C PHE A 71 -13.16 12.18 -0.29
N ASN A 72 -12.27 11.23 0.00
CA ASN A 72 -11.12 10.93 -0.83
C ASN A 72 -11.21 9.48 -1.30
N GLY A 73 -11.64 9.26 -2.55
CA GLY A 73 -11.81 7.91 -3.07
C GLY A 73 -12.65 7.81 -4.33
N GLU A 74 -13.14 6.60 -4.54
CA GLU A 74 -14.14 6.21 -5.56
C GLU A 74 -15.07 5.14 -4.97
N ILE A 75 -16.38 5.34 -5.04
CA ILE A 75 -17.40 4.32 -4.72
C ILE A 75 -17.85 3.67 -6.04
N TYR A 76 -17.21 2.57 -6.42
CA TYR A 76 -17.44 1.94 -7.72
C TYR A 76 -18.87 1.42 -7.92
N ASN A 77 -19.59 1.01 -6.87
CA ASN A 77 -20.99 0.56 -6.95
C ASN A 77 -22.03 1.68 -6.73
N TYR A 78 -21.64 2.95 -6.87
CA TYR A 78 -22.55 4.08 -6.61
C TYR A 78 -23.78 4.10 -7.52
N ILE A 79 -23.67 3.65 -8.78
CA ILE A 79 -24.80 3.60 -9.72
C ILE A 79 -25.89 2.66 -9.17
N GLU A 80 -25.51 1.46 -8.77
CA GLU A 80 -26.43 0.47 -8.23
C GLU A 80 -27.07 0.96 -6.92
N LEU A 81 -26.26 1.50 -6.01
CA LEU A 81 -26.73 2.03 -4.73
C LEU A 81 -27.66 3.24 -4.91
N ARG A 82 -27.33 4.16 -5.82
CA ARG A 82 -28.15 5.33 -6.15
C ARG A 82 -29.53 4.92 -6.63
N GLU A 83 -29.62 3.91 -7.49
CA GLU A 83 -30.91 3.40 -7.96
C GLU A 83 -31.72 2.72 -6.86
N GLU A 84 -31.07 2.03 -5.91
CA GLU A 84 -31.74 1.53 -4.70
C GLU A 84 -32.28 2.68 -3.83
N LEU A 85 -31.46 3.68 -3.54
CA LEU A 85 -31.78 4.80 -2.66
C LEU A 85 -32.88 5.70 -3.26
N LYS A 86 -32.86 5.95 -4.58
CA LYS A 86 -33.95 6.66 -5.26
C LYS A 86 -35.30 5.96 -5.09
N ARG A 87 -35.33 4.62 -5.14
CA ARG A 87 -36.58 3.85 -4.92
C ARG A 87 -37.07 3.96 -3.47
N LYS A 88 -36.17 4.22 -2.52
CA LYS A 88 -36.49 4.50 -1.12
C LYS A 88 -36.90 5.96 -0.87
N GLY A 89 -36.81 6.82 -1.89
CA GLY A 89 -37.31 8.20 -1.86
C GLY A 89 -36.23 9.28 -1.73
N HIS A 90 -34.94 8.92 -1.68
CA HIS A 90 -33.84 9.89 -1.64
C HIS A 90 -33.73 10.69 -2.95
N LYS A 91 -33.40 11.98 -2.83
CA LYS A 91 -33.30 12.91 -3.96
C LYS A 91 -31.86 13.41 -4.10
N PHE A 92 -31.21 12.91 -5.14
CA PHE A 92 -29.85 13.31 -5.48
C PHE A 92 -29.82 14.64 -6.23
N SER A 93 -28.88 15.49 -5.87
CA SER A 93 -28.59 16.81 -6.43
C SER A 93 -27.38 16.82 -7.38
N THR A 94 -26.49 15.84 -7.26
CA THR A 94 -25.27 15.67 -8.06
C THR A 94 -25.33 14.35 -8.83
N ASN A 95 -24.41 14.11 -9.77
CA ASN A 95 -24.15 12.78 -10.34
C ASN A 95 -22.89 12.11 -9.76
N SER A 96 -22.25 12.76 -8.79
CA SER A 96 -21.07 12.28 -8.07
C SER A 96 -21.39 11.01 -7.29
N ASP A 97 -20.39 10.12 -7.20
CA ASP A 97 -20.41 8.94 -6.34
C ASP A 97 -20.43 9.31 -4.85
N THR A 98 -19.98 10.53 -4.52
CA THR A 98 -19.85 11.02 -3.15
C THR A 98 -21.22 11.19 -2.47
N GLU A 99 -22.23 11.70 -3.18
CA GLU A 99 -23.56 11.93 -2.61
C GLU A 99 -24.26 10.62 -2.19
N THR A 100 -23.93 9.51 -2.85
CA THR A 100 -24.42 8.17 -2.45
C THR A 100 -24.04 7.84 -1.01
N ILE A 101 -22.92 8.34 -0.50
CA ILE A 101 -22.46 8.10 0.88
C ILE A 101 -23.45 8.70 1.89
N LEU A 102 -23.95 9.91 1.63
CA LEU A 102 -24.88 10.61 2.53
C LEU A 102 -26.19 9.85 2.67
N HIS A 103 -26.83 9.55 1.55
CA HIS A 103 -28.11 8.84 1.57
C HIS A 103 -27.99 7.40 2.07
N LEU A 104 -26.85 6.74 1.81
CA LEU A 104 -26.59 5.42 2.38
C LEU A 104 -26.42 5.49 3.91
N TYR A 105 -25.78 6.53 4.43
CA TYR A 105 -25.71 6.79 5.87
C TYR A 105 -27.09 7.07 6.47
N GLU A 106 -27.95 7.82 5.79
CA GLU A 106 -29.30 8.10 6.27
C GLU A 106 -30.11 6.81 6.49
N GLU A 107 -29.99 5.86 5.55
CA GLU A 107 -30.69 4.58 5.57
C GLU A 107 -30.06 3.55 6.52
N GLU A 108 -28.74 3.38 6.47
CA GLU A 108 -28.03 2.28 7.15
C GLU A 108 -27.35 2.71 8.45
N LYS A 109 -27.35 4.02 8.77
CA LYS A 109 -26.64 4.61 9.90
C LYS A 109 -25.18 4.16 9.92
N GLU A 110 -24.65 3.75 11.07
CA GLU A 110 -23.23 3.41 11.26
C GLU A 110 -22.77 2.18 10.43
N SER A 111 -23.70 1.36 9.91
CA SER A 111 -23.40 0.20 9.06
C SER A 111 -23.21 0.54 7.58
N PHE A 112 -23.40 1.81 7.17
CA PHE A 112 -23.28 2.23 5.77
C PHE A 112 -21.98 1.78 5.05
N PRO A 113 -20.78 1.70 5.70
CA PRO A 113 -19.56 1.29 5.00
C PRO A 113 -19.59 -0.16 4.51
N GLU A 114 -20.44 -1.00 5.11
CA GLU A 114 -20.57 -2.41 4.75
C GLU A 114 -21.11 -2.59 3.33
N LYS A 115 -21.91 -1.65 2.82
CA LYS A 115 -22.48 -1.72 1.46
C LYS A 115 -21.60 -1.06 0.38
N LEU A 116 -20.54 -0.36 0.77
CA LEU A 116 -19.67 0.34 -0.18
C LEU A 116 -18.66 -0.61 -0.84
N ASN A 117 -18.62 -0.62 -2.17
CA ASN A 117 -17.51 -1.20 -2.94
C ASN A 117 -16.68 -0.08 -3.56
N GLY A 118 -15.49 0.17 -3.00
CA GLY A 118 -14.69 1.31 -3.38
C GLY A 118 -13.30 1.30 -2.76
N CYS A 119 -12.52 2.33 -3.07
CA CYS A 119 -11.35 2.72 -2.30
C CYS A 119 -11.61 4.11 -1.73
N PHE A 120 -11.49 4.30 -0.42
CA PHE A 120 -11.99 5.53 0.20
C PHE A 120 -11.40 5.83 1.57
N ALA A 121 -11.27 7.13 1.84
CA ALA A 121 -11.26 7.72 3.16
C ALA A 121 -12.43 8.73 3.21
N ILE A 122 -13.35 8.55 4.16
CA ILE A 122 -14.57 9.33 4.32
C ILE A 122 -14.48 10.11 5.63
N ALA A 123 -14.85 11.38 5.61
CA ALA A 123 -15.22 12.12 6.80
C ALA A 123 -16.66 12.63 6.65
N LEU A 124 -17.56 12.09 7.44
CA LEU A 124 -18.98 12.44 7.46
C LEU A 124 -19.31 13.04 8.82
N TYR A 125 -20.02 14.17 8.83
CA TYR A 125 -20.47 14.83 10.03
C TYR A 125 -21.99 14.97 10.03
N ASP A 126 -22.62 14.45 11.07
CA ASP A 126 -24.04 14.58 11.34
C ASP A 126 -24.25 15.72 12.34
N LEU A 127 -24.88 16.81 11.90
CA LEU A 127 -25.10 18.01 12.70
C LEU A 127 -26.14 17.79 13.80
N ASN A 128 -27.12 16.90 13.58
CA ASN A 128 -28.15 16.60 14.56
C ASN A 128 -27.57 15.82 15.74
N LEU A 129 -26.70 14.86 15.42
CA LEU A 129 -26.00 14.06 16.43
C LEU A 129 -24.73 14.75 16.96
N ARG A 130 -24.26 15.79 16.28
CA ARG A 130 -22.95 16.42 16.50
C ARG A 130 -21.82 15.39 16.52
N LYS A 131 -21.85 14.48 15.55
CA LYS A 131 -21.02 13.28 15.52
C LYS A 131 -20.24 13.19 14.22
N LEU A 132 -18.93 13.00 14.36
CA LEU A 132 -17.99 12.78 13.25
C LEU A 132 -17.75 11.28 13.08
N PHE A 133 -17.85 10.83 11.84
CA PHE A 133 -17.45 9.51 11.38
C PHE A 133 -16.27 9.61 10.43
N LEU A 134 -15.18 8.95 10.75
CA LEU A 134 -14.05 8.76 9.84
C LEU A 134 -13.97 7.30 9.42
N VAL A 135 -14.04 7.01 8.13
CA VAL A 135 -14.09 5.63 7.62
C VAL A 135 -12.97 5.42 6.61
N ARG A 136 -12.18 4.35 6.79
CA ARG A 136 -11.16 3.93 5.83
C ARG A 136 -11.61 2.64 5.15
N ASP A 137 -11.37 2.51 3.84
CA ASP A 137 -11.75 1.33 3.07
C ASP A 137 -11.14 0.03 3.61
N ARG A 138 -11.75 -1.09 3.22
CA ARG A 138 -11.46 -2.44 3.72
C ARG A 138 -9.97 -2.82 3.63
N LEU A 139 -9.27 -2.35 2.61
CA LEU A 139 -7.88 -2.76 2.32
C LEU A 139 -6.87 -1.63 2.56
N GLY A 140 -7.35 -0.46 2.99
CA GLY A 140 -6.52 0.71 3.29
C GLY A 140 -5.89 1.31 2.04
N ILE A 141 -6.57 1.23 0.89
CA ILE A 141 -6.11 1.78 -0.38
C ILE A 141 -5.93 3.29 -0.26
N ARG A 142 -6.86 3.99 0.39
CA ARG A 142 -6.72 5.43 0.65
C ARG A 142 -6.18 5.68 2.05
N PRO A 143 -5.17 6.55 2.22
CA PRO A 143 -4.60 6.85 3.52
C PRO A 143 -5.53 7.73 4.36
N LEU A 144 -5.51 7.50 5.67
CA LEU A 144 -6.16 8.37 6.65
C LEU A 144 -5.37 8.34 7.96
N TYR A 145 -4.79 9.49 8.28
CA TYR A 145 -4.02 9.73 9.50
C TYR A 145 -4.84 10.56 10.48
N TYR A 146 -4.60 10.36 11.76
CA TYR A 146 -5.28 11.12 12.81
C TYR A 146 -4.40 11.30 14.04
N HIS A 147 -4.66 12.40 14.73
CA HIS A 147 -4.18 12.73 16.07
C HIS A 147 -5.39 12.99 16.95
N TYR A 148 -5.35 12.59 18.21
CA TYR A 148 -6.38 12.98 19.16
C TYR A 148 -5.77 13.18 20.55
N ASN A 149 -6.36 14.12 21.29
CA ASN A 149 -6.00 14.50 22.65
C ASN A 149 -7.27 14.94 23.41
N GLU A 150 -7.11 15.65 24.52
CA GLU A 150 -8.23 16.14 25.34
C GLU A 150 -9.04 17.26 24.67
N ASP A 151 -8.47 17.94 23.67
CA ASP A 151 -9.13 19.01 22.92
C ASP A 151 -10.01 18.44 21.80
N GLY A 152 -9.65 17.29 21.25
CA GLY A 152 -10.47 16.57 20.28
C GLY A 152 -9.67 15.72 19.31
N LEU A 153 -10.10 15.67 18.05
CA LEU A 153 -9.52 14.88 16.98
C LEU A 153 -9.18 15.73 15.75
N ILE A 154 -7.98 15.51 15.20
CA ILE A 154 -7.48 16.09 13.95
C ILE A 154 -7.22 14.94 12.98
N PHE A 155 -7.62 15.07 11.73
CA PHE A 155 -7.37 14.04 10.72
C PHE A 155 -6.97 14.63 9.37
N ALA A 156 -6.28 13.83 8.57
CA ALA A 156 -5.93 14.17 7.21
C ALA A 156 -5.57 12.94 6.36
N SER A 157 -5.63 13.09 5.03
CA SER A 157 -5.10 12.10 4.09
C SER A 157 -3.58 11.93 4.21
N GLU A 158 -2.85 12.98 4.62
CA GLU A 158 -1.38 12.97 4.74
C GLU A 158 -0.92 13.64 6.05
N PRO A 159 0.16 13.17 6.70
CA PRO A 159 0.64 13.74 7.96
C PRO A 159 1.02 15.22 7.88
N LYS A 160 1.46 15.70 6.70
CA LYS A 160 1.84 17.11 6.49
C LYS A 160 0.71 18.07 6.88
N ALA A 161 -0.54 17.74 6.55
CA ALA A 161 -1.70 18.54 6.91
C ALA A 161 -1.97 18.53 8.42
N LEU A 162 -1.57 17.47 9.15
CA LEU A 162 -1.67 17.47 10.61
C LEU A 162 -0.68 18.44 11.24
N PHE A 163 0.52 18.62 10.67
CA PHE A 163 1.48 19.62 11.16
C PHE A 163 0.99 21.06 10.92
N GLU A 164 0.36 21.32 9.77
CA GLU A 164 -0.24 22.63 9.46
C GLU A 164 -1.38 23.04 10.40
N SER A 165 -1.93 22.08 11.17
CA SER A 165 -2.90 22.41 12.23
C SER A 165 -2.28 23.24 13.36
N GLY A 166 -0.96 23.16 13.56
CA GLY A 166 -0.26 23.78 14.70
C GLY A 166 -0.40 23.03 16.04
N TYR A 167 -1.14 21.92 16.07
CA TYR A 167 -1.40 21.14 17.30
C TYR A 167 -0.62 19.82 17.37
N VAL A 168 0.15 19.50 16.34
CA VAL A 168 0.91 18.25 16.25
C VAL A 168 2.39 18.57 16.05
N GLU A 169 3.22 18.11 16.98
CA GLU A 169 4.67 18.28 16.90
C GLU A 169 5.28 17.27 15.91
N LYS A 170 6.21 17.74 15.08
CA LYS A 170 6.96 16.88 14.18
C LYS A 170 8.09 16.19 14.94
N LYS A 171 7.83 14.97 15.42
CA LYS A 171 8.78 14.16 16.19
C LYS A 171 8.79 12.71 15.74
N ILE A 172 9.93 12.04 15.79
CA ILE A 172 10.03 10.61 15.42
C ILE A 172 9.53 9.71 16.55
N ASN A 173 8.66 8.76 16.18
CA ASN A 173 8.32 7.64 17.03
C ASN A 173 9.38 6.54 16.90
N ASN A 174 10.13 6.32 17.98
CA ASN A 174 11.26 5.40 17.97
C ASN A 174 10.88 3.92 17.83
N ASN A 175 9.67 3.52 18.24
CA ASN A 175 9.16 2.17 18.02
C ASN A 175 8.78 1.96 16.54
N SER A 176 8.20 2.97 15.91
CA SER A 176 7.92 2.98 14.47
C SER A 176 9.21 2.99 13.65
N LEU A 177 10.22 3.78 14.05
CA LEU A 177 11.55 3.75 13.42
C LEU A 177 12.19 2.35 13.50
N ALA A 178 12.11 1.71 14.67
CA ALA A 178 12.57 0.33 14.81
C ALA A 178 11.85 -0.64 13.87
N SER A 179 10.54 -0.45 13.66
CA SER A 179 9.75 -1.23 12.71
C SER A 179 10.16 -0.94 11.26
N PHE A 180 10.41 0.32 10.91
CA PHE A 180 10.93 0.71 9.60
C PHE A 180 12.27 0.04 9.29
N LEU A 181 13.24 0.07 10.21
CA LEU A 181 14.54 -0.57 9.98
C LEU A 181 14.42 -2.09 9.83
N ARG A 182 13.50 -2.73 10.56
CA ARG A 182 13.21 -4.17 10.42
C ARG A 182 12.56 -4.47 9.08
N PHE A 183 11.48 -3.79 8.73
CA PHE A 183 10.56 -4.21 7.67
C PHE A 183 10.67 -3.40 6.38
N ARG A 184 11.41 -2.29 6.37
CA ARG A 184 11.50 -1.28 5.30
C ARG A 184 10.21 -0.46 5.10
N TYR A 185 9.28 -0.53 6.04
CA TYR A 185 8.07 0.29 6.12
C TYR A 185 7.60 0.35 7.58
N VAL A 186 6.66 1.24 7.88
CA VAL A 186 6.09 1.38 9.23
C VAL A 186 4.71 0.72 9.26
N PRO A 187 4.55 -0.46 9.88
CA PRO A 187 3.22 -1.07 10.02
C PRO A 187 2.34 -0.24 10.97
N GLY A 188 1.05 -0.07 10.63
CA GLY A 188 0.07 0.54 11.53
C GLY A 188 -0.10 -0.20 12.87
N PRO A 189 -0.76 0.42 13.86
CA PRO A 189 -1.54 1.66 13.77
C PRO A 189 -0.74 2.95 13.99
N ASN A 190 0.52 2.89 14.42
CA ASN A 190 1.34 4.09 14.57
C ASN A 190 1.92 4.51 13.22
N SER A 191 2.14 5.80 13.02
CA SER A 191 3.00 6.30 11.93
C SER A 191 4.45 6.45 12.39
N ILE A 192 5.36 6.81 11.49
CA ILE A 192 6.73 7.20 11.82
C ILE A 192 6.80 8.42 12.75
N PHE A 193 5.75 9.24 12.77
CA PHE A 193 5.65 10.42 13.61
C PHE A 193 4.98 10.09 14.95
N ASP A 194 5.56 10.62 16.03
CA ASP A 194 5.01 10.47 17.37
C ASP A 194 3.68 11.22 17.52
N GLY A 195 2.74 10.62 18.24
CA GLY A 195 1.39 11.17 18.38
C GLY A 195 0.47 11.05 17.15
N ILE A 196 0.97 10.65 15.97
CA ILE A 196 0.16 10.44 14.76
C ILE A 196 -0.10 8.94 14.55
N LYS A 197 -1.38 8.59 14.39
CA LYS A 197 -1.86 7.23 14.10
C LYS A 197 -2.45 7.14 12.69
N LYS A 198 -2.45 5.94 12.15
CA LYS A 198 -3.14 5.55 10.92
C LYS A 198 -4.44 4.86 11.28
N LEU A 199 -5.56 5.26 10.69
CA LEU A 199 -6.78 4.47 10.79
C LEU A 199 -6.54 3.14 10.07
N LEU A 200 -6.76 2.01 10.75
CA LEU A 200 -6.50 0.69 10.16
C LEU A 200 -7.49 0.40 9.01
N PRO A 201 -7.11 -0.44 8.03
CA PRO A 201 -8.03 -0.89 6.98
C PRO A 201 -9.33 -1.48 7.55
N GLY A 202 -10.47 -1.15 6.94
CA GLY A 202 -11.78 -1.67 7.37
C GLY A 202 -12.24 -1.18 8.75
N HIS A 203 -11.70 -0.05 9.22
CA HIS A 203 -12.09 0.57 10.50
C HIS A 203 -12.79 1.91 10.30
N MET A 204 -13.60 2.22 11.30
CA MET A 204 -14.30 3.49 11.49
C MET A 204 -13.91 4.09 12.83
N ILE A 205 -13.71 5.41 12.85
CA ILE A 205 -13.70 6.23 14.06
C ILE A 205 -15.06 6.92 14.16
N SER A 206 -15.67 6.88 15.34
CA SER A 206 -16.82 7.72 15.66
C SER A 206 -16.56 8.55 16.91
N ILE A 207 -16.85 9.84 16.87
CA ILE A 207 -16.68 10.75 18.02
C ILE A 207 -17.79 11.80 18.05
N THR A 208 -18.43 11.96 19.21
CA THR A 208 -19.51 12.92 19.44
C THR A 208 -18.97 14.13 20.19
N GLN A 209 -19.58 15.31 20.00
CA GLN A 209 -19.13 16.52 20.69
C GLN A 209 -19.22 16.32 22.21
N GLY A 210 -18.10 16.52 22.91
CA GLY A 210 -17.98 16.32 24.35
C GLY A 210 -17.39 14.96 24.76
N ASP A 211 -17.23 14.02 23.82
CA ASP A 211 -16.53 12.76 24.09
C ASP A 211 -15.05 13.00 24.40
N LEU A 212 -14.54 12.33 25.42
CA LEU A 212 -13.12 12.41 25.79
C LEU A 212 -12.20 11.57 24.89
N LYS A 213 -12.75 10.56 24.22
CA LYS A 213 -11.99 9.62 23.39
C LYS A 213 -12.81 9.14 22.18
N PRO A 214 -12.19 9.03 20.99
CA PRO A 214 -12.84 8.42 19.84
C PRO A 214 -13.09 6.92 20.07
N LYS A 215 -14.25 6.44 19.61
CA LYS A 215 -14.54 5.00 19.48
C LYS A 215 -13.96 4.52 18.15
N ILE A 216 -13.19 3.43 18.15
CA ILE A 216 -12.55 2.89 16.95
C ILE A 216 -12.96 1.43 16.80
N GLU A 217 -13.62 1.10 15.69
CA GLU A 217 -14.20 -0.23 15.46
C GLU A 217 -13.92 -0.71 14.04
N ALA A 218 -13.74 -2.02 13.89
CA ALA A 218 -13.67 -2.66 12.59
C ALA A 218 -15.10 -2.91 12.09
N TYR A 219 -15.47 -2.30 10.96
CA TYR A 219 -16.70 -2.69 10.23
C TYR A 219 -16.41 -3.84 9.25
N TRP A 220 -15.14 -4.14 8.99
CA TRP A 220 -14.73 -5.25 8.14
C TRP A 220 -13.49 -5.96 8.67
N ASN A 221 -13.50 -7.29 8.63
CA ASN A 221 -12.39 -8.11 9.09
C ASN A 221 -12.26 -9.39 8.24
N ILE A 222 -11.20 -9.47 7.43
CA ILE A 222 -10.96 -10.61 6.52
C ILE A 222 -10.75 -11.96 7.22
N ASP A 223 -10.48 -11.97 8.53
CA ASP A 223 -10.35 -13.23 9.29
C ASP A 223 -11.72 -13.84 9.62
N ASN A 224 -12.82 -13.08 9.45
CA ASN A 224 -14.18 -13.59 9.65
C ASN A 224 -14.72 -14.34 8.42
N ILE A 225 -13.94 -14.42 7.33
CA ILE A 225 -14.38 -15.08 6.11
C ILE A 225 -14.32 -16.60 6.27
N SER A 226 -15.47 -17.23 6.05
CA SER A 226 -15.63 -18.68 6.13
C SER A 226 -14.92 -19.39 4.97
N SER A 227 -14.48 -20.63 5.23
CA SER A 227 -13.94 -21.49 4.18
C SER A 227 -15.02 -21.81 3.14
N ILE A 228 -14.65 -21.75 1.88
CA ILE A 228 -15.51 -22.06 0.74
C ILE A 228 -15.07 -23.40 0.16
N GLN A 229 -16.02 -24.29 -0.09
CA GLN A 229 -15.80 -25.60 -0.71
C GLN A 229 -16.34 -25.56 -2.15
N LEU A 230 -15.43 -25.38 -3.11
CA LEU A 230 -15.75 -25.37 -4.53
C LEU A 230 -14.74 -26.23 -5.29
N SER A 231 -15.19 -26.84 -6.39
CA SER A 231 -14.28 -27.46 -7.34
C SER A 231 -13.35 -26.42 -7.99
N ASP A 232 -12.27 -26.90 -8.61
CA ASP A 232 -11.35 -26.03 -9.35
C ASP A 232 -12.08 -25.23 -10.43
N ASN A 233 -12.98 -25.86 -11.19
CA ASN A 233 -13.70 -25.20 -12.29
C ASN A 233 -14.68 -24.14 -11.77
N GLU A 234 -15.50 -24.47 -10.76
CA GLU A 234 -16.41 -23.49 -10.15
C GLU A 234 -15.64 -22.31 -9.57
N SER A 235 -14.46 -22.56 -9.00
CA SER A 235 -13.62 -21.49 -8.46
C SER A 235 -13.04 -20.60 -9.56
N ILE A 236 -12.66 -21.18 -10.71
CA ILE A 236 -12.17 -20.43 -11.87
C ILE A 236 -13.30 -19.54 -12.41
N ASP A 237 -14.48 -20.10 -12.62
CA ASP A 237 -15.63 -19.38 -13.18
C ASP A 237 -16.10 -18.27 -12.23
N ARG A 238 -16.16 -18.54 -10.92
CA ARG A 238 -16.51 -17.52 -9.92
C ARG A 238 -15.46 -16.42 -9.83
N PHE A 239 -14.17 -16.75 -9.88
CA PHE A 239 -13.12 -15.73 -9.88
C PHE A 239 -13.17 -14.87 -11.15
N GLU A 240 -13.41 -15.49 -12.31
CA GLU A 240 -13.55 -14.78 -13.57
C GLU A 240 -14.71 -13.77 -13.53
N GLU A 241 -15.89 -14.18 -13.04
CA GLU A 241 -17.03 -13.30 -12.87
C GLU A 241 -16.68 -12.09 -11.98
N LEU A 242 -16.07 -12.33 -10.82
CA LEU A 242 -15.67 -11.29 -9.89
C LEU A 242 -14.61 -10.35 -10.47
N LEU A 243 -13.65 -10.88 -11.24
CA LEU A 243 -12.59 -10.08 -11.85
C LEU A 243 -13.11 -9.24 -13.02
N LEU A 244 -13.98 -9.80 -13.86
CA LEU A 244 -14.65 -9.08 -14.94
C LEU A 244 -15.47 -7.93 -14.38
N ASP A 245 -16.29 -8.18 -13.37
CA ASP A 245 -17.09 -7.13 -12.73
C ASP A 245 -16.21 -6.08 -12.06
N SER A 246 -15.16 -6.50 -11.34
CA SER A 246 -14.19 -5.60 -10.70
C SER A 246 -13.54 -4.63 -11.69
N VAL A 247 -13.10 -5.13 -12.85
CA VAL A 247 -12.52 -4.29 -13.91
C VAL A 247 -13.59 -3.38 -14.51
N LYS A 248 -14.77 -3.92 -14.82
CA LYS A 248 -15.89 -3.17 -15.41
C LYS A 248 -16.29 -1.96 -14.57
N ILE A 249 -16.53 -2.13 -13.27
CA ILE A 249 -16.95 -1.02 -12.40
C ILE A 249 -15.85 0.01 -12.20
N ARG A 250 -14.57 -0.39 -12.30
CA ARG A 250 -13.40 0.50 -12.23
C ARG A 250 -13.10 1.21 -13.55
N MET A 251 -13.81 0.90 -14.64
CA MET A 251 -13.78 1.67 -15.89
C MET A 251 -14.75 2.87 -15.88
N ARG A 252 -15.62 2.99 -14.87
CA ARG A 252 -16.52 4.15 -14.71
C ARG A 252 -15.71 5.41 -14.45
N SER A 253 -15.68 6.34 -15.41
CA SER A 253 -14.94 7.60 -15.33
C SER A 253 -15.41 8.56 -16.41
N ASP A 254 -15.43 9.87 -16.12
CA ASP A 254 -15.70 10.92 -17.11
C ASP A 254 -14.42 11.44 -17.79
N VAL A 255 -13.26 10.89 -17.40
CA VAL A 255 -11.94 11.19 -17.99
C VAL A 255 -11.29 9.92 -18.55
N PRO A 256 -10.33 10.03 -19.48
CA PRO A 256 -9.69 8.86 -20.07
C PRO A 256 -8.98 7.98 -19.04
N VAL A 257 -9.18 6.67 -19.13
CA VAL A 257 -8.55 5.66 -18.26
C VAL A 257 -7.34 5.03 -18.97
N SER A 258 -6.17 5.16 -18.36
CA SER A 258 -4.91 4.56 -18.81
C SER A 258 -4.58 3.29 -18.03
N ALA A 259 -3.51 2.59 -18.42
CA ALA A 259 -3.03 1.42 -17.68
C ALA A 259 -1.50 1.39 -17.53
N PHE A 260 -1.01 0.89 -16.39
CA PHE A 260 0.37 0.45 -16.25
C PHE A 260 0.51 -1.00 -16.73
N LEU A 261 1.48 -1.24 -17.60
CA LEU A 261 1.74 -2.54 -18.21
C LEU A 261 3.21 -2.93 -18.04
N SER A 262 3.47 -4.04 -17.35
CA SER A 262 4.82 -4.60 -17.19
C SER A 262 5.11 -5.76 -18.15
N GLY A 263 4.11 -6.24 -18.91
CA GLY A 263 4.24 -7.49 -19.69
C GLY A 263 4.24 -8.76 -18.83
N GLY A 264 4.07 -8.63 -17.51
CA GLY A 264 3.80 -9.72 -16.58
C GLY A 264 2.35 -10.19 -16.60
N LEU A 265 2.07 -11.29 -15.89
CA LEU A 265 0.74 -11.90 -15.76
C LEU A 265 -0.35 -10.89 -15.35
N ASP A 266 -0.09 -10.16 -14.27
CA ASP A 266 -1.15 -9.44 -13.55
C ASP A 266 -1.63 -8.22 -14.34
N SER A 267 -0.70 -7.37 -14.77
CA SER A 267 -0.98 -6.16 -15.55
C SER A 267 -1.51 -6.49 -16.95
N SER A 268 -0.98 -7.53 -17.60
CA SER A 268 -1.46 -7.95 -18.93
C SER A 268 -2.90 -8.44 -18.88
N LEU A 269 -3.29 -9.21 -17.86
CA LEU A 269 -4.69 -9.62 -17.70
C LEU A 269 -5.60 -8.41 -17.50
N ILE A 270 -5.23 -7.48 -16.62
CA ILE A 270 -6.03 -6.26 -16.39
C ILE A 270 -6.21 -5.47 -17.68
N VAL A 271 -5.12 -5.17 -18.42
CA VAL A 271 -5.18 -4.43 -19.69
C VAL A 271 -6.08 -5.15 -20.72
N ARG A 272 -6.00 -6.48 -20.79
CA ARG A 272 -6.86 -7.28 -21.67
C ARG A 272 -8.32 -7.17 -21.27
N LEU A 273 -8.64 -7.25 -19.98
CA LEU A 273 -10.02 -7.13 -19.51
C LEU A 273 -10.56 -5.71 -19.66
N MET A 274 -9.75 -4.67 -19.48
CA MET A 274 -10.16 -3.29 -19.75
C MET A 274 -10.63 -3.12 -21.19
N SER A 275 -9.93 -3.74 -22.16
CA SER A 275 -10.31 -3.67 -23.58
C SER A 275 -11.65 -4.33 -23.93
N GLU A 276 -12.22 -5.14 -23.04
CA GLU A 276 -13.59 -5.69 -23.20
C GLU A 276 -14.68 -4.69 -22.82
N PHE A 277 -14.37 -3.73 -21.95
CA PHE A 277 -15.36 -2.82 -21.36
C PHE A 277 -15.26 -1.38 -21.86
N GLY A 278 -14.24 -1.04 -22.62
CA GLY A 278 -14.08 0.28 -23.22
C GLY A 278 -12.72 0.50 -23.84
N GLN A 279 -12.51 1.71 -24.36
CA GLN A 279 -11.23 2.11 -24.92
C GLN A 279 -10.23 2.38 -23.80
N VAL A 280 -9.12 1.65 -23.80
CA VAL A 280 -7.95 1.99 -23.00
C VAL A 280 -7.24 3.16 -23.68
N TYR A 281 -7.13 4.29 -23.00
CA TYR A 281 -6.52 5.50 -23.59
C TYR A 281 -5.08 5.24 -24.04
N ARG A 282 -4.27 4.70 -23.14
CA ARG A 282 -2.88 4.31 -23.38
C ARG A 282 -2.37 3.35 -22.31
N ALA A 283 -1.50 2.43 -22.71
CA ALA A 283 -0.72 1.59 -21.81
C ALA A 283 0.71 2.17 -21.66
N TYR A 284 1.23 2.17 -20.44
CA TYR A 284 2.56 2.70 -20.13
C TYR A 284 3.43 1.64 -19.48
N SER A 285 4.70 1.58 -19.90
CA SER A 285 5.70 0.68 -19.34
C SER A 285 6.91 1.47 -18.89
N ILE A 286 7.52 1.07 -17.77
CA ILE A 286 8.78 1.65 -17.28
C ILE A 286 9.97 0.79 -17.71
N GLY A 287 11.07 1.41 -18.14
CA GLY A 287 12.33 0.75 -18.53
C GLY A 287 13.57 1.50 -18.04
N PHE A 288 14.74 0.87 -18.17
CA PHE A 288 16.04 1.38 -17.69
C PHE A 288 17.16 1.36 -18.75
N HIS A 289 16.83 1.08 -20.02
CA HIS A 289 17.79 0.83 -21.10
C HIS A 289 18.70 -0.39 -20.84
N LEU A 290 18.17 -1.38 -20.13
CA LEU A 290 18.89 -2.60 -19.78
C LEU A 290 18.27 -3.82 -20.46
N SER A 291 19.06 -4.89 -20.61
CA SER A 291 18.58 -6.16 -21.15
C SER A 291 17.50 -6.84 -20.29
N ILE A 292 17.34 -6.38 -19.04
CA ILE A 292 16.32 -6.87 -18.11
C ILE A 292 14.93 -6.25 -18.34
N ASP A 293 14.84 -5.20 -19.15
CA ASP A 293 13.62 -4.44 -19.41
C ASP A 293 12.51 -5.32 -20.02
N GLU A 294 11.28 -5.17 -19.54
CA GLU A 294 10.10 -5.93 -20.03
C GLU A 294 9.31 -5.17 -21.10
N ASN A 295 9.74 -3.94 -21.43
CA ASN A 295 9.09 -2.99 -22.36
C ASN A 295 8.74 -3.62 -23.71
N LYS A 296 9.67 -4.40 -24.31
CA LYS A 296 9.42 -5.06 -25.59
C LYS A 296 8.19 -5.97 -25.55
N THR A 297 8.05 -6.77 -24.49
CA THR A 297 6.94 -7.71 -24.38
C THR A 297 5.62 -6.98 -24.08
N ALA A 298 5.67 -5.91 -23.29
CA ALA A 298 4.53 -5.05 -23.03
C ALA A 298 4.03 -4.38 -24.32
N LYS A 299 4.94 -3.82 -25.13
CA LYS A 299 4.63 -3.18 -26.41
C LYS A 299 4.00 -4.15 -27.41
N GLU A 300 4.58 -5.36 -27.55
CA GLU A 300 4.01 -6.42 -28.41
C GLU A 300 2.63 -6.87 -27.93
N PHE A 301 2.39 -6.90 -26.62
CA PHE A 301 1.08 -7.21 -26.06
C PHE A 301 0.05 -6.12 -26.36
N SER A 302 0.38 -4.85 -26.10
CA SER A 302 -0.50 -3.71 -26.44
C SER A 302 -0.81 -3.62 -27.93
N ALA A 303 0.17 -3.85 -28.80
CA ALA A 303 -0.02 -3.85 -30.24
C ALA A 303 -1.04 -4.90 -30.70
N ARG A 304 -1.02 -6.10 -30.11
CA ARG A 304 -2.02 -7.16 -30.40
C ARG A 304 -3.44 -6.79 -29.98
N LEU A 305 -3.60 -5.90 -29.01
CA LEU A 305 -4.89 -5.40 -28.54
C LEU A 305 -5.32 -4.10 -29.23
N GLY A 306 -4.49 -3.55 -30.13
CA GLY A 306 -4.75 -2.24 -30.74
C GLY A 306 -4.69 -1.08 -29.73
N ILE A 307 -4.04 -1.26 -28.58
CA ILE A 307 -3.95 -0.25 -27.52
C ILE A 307 -2.69 0.60 -27.74
N PRO A 308 -2.78 1.94 -27.78
CA PRO A 308 -1.61 2.81 -27.82
C PRO A 308 -0.67 2.51 -26.66
N HIS A 309 0.63 2.46 -26.92
CA HIS A 309 1.64 2.12 -25.92
C HIS A 309 2.79 3.12 -25.90
N ARG A 310 3.25 3.49 -24.71
CA ARG A 310 4.38 4.39 -24.50
C ARG A 310 5.34 3.82 -23.46
N ASP A 311 6.60 3.71 -23.85
CA ASP A 311 7.70 3.44 -22.94
C ASP A 311 8.16 4.72 -22.26
N ILE A 312 8.31 4.65 -20.93
CA ILE A 312 8.91 5.67 -20.08
C ILE A 312 10.23 5.11 -19.57
N TYR A 313 11.32 5.84 -19.74
CA TYR A 313 12.64 5.40 -19.32
C TYR A 313 13.10 6.18 -18.09
N VAL A 314 13.68 5.45 -17.13
CA VAL A 314 14.41 6.05 -16.01
C VAL A 314 15.85 6.24 -16.46
N GLU A 315 16.20 7.50 -16.72
CA GLU A 315 17.56 7.87 -17.11
C GLU A 315 18.56 7.69 -15.95
N LYS A 316 19.84 7.51 -16.27
CA LYS A 316 20.88 7.27 -15.25
C LYS A 316 20.99 8.41 -14.24
N ASP A 317 20.85 9.65 -14.71
CA ASP A 317 20.92 10.86 -13.90
C ASP A 317 19.64 11.16 -13.10
N ALA A 318 18.54 10.45 -13.40
CA ALA A 318 17.29 10.55 -12.63
C ALA A 318 17.50 10.20 -11.15
N TYR A 319 18.57 9.47 -10.81
CA TYR A 319 18.92 9.19 -9.43
C TYR A 319 19.14 10.46 -8.60
N LYS A 320 19.63 11.55 -9.21
CA LYS A 320 19.81 12.85 -8.54
C LYS A 320 18.51 13.42 -7.98
N ASP A 321 17.37 12.99 -8.53
CA ASP A 321 16.05 13.39 -8.09
C ASP A 321 15.53 12.55 -6.91
N LEU A 322 16.20 11.43 -6.58
CA LEU A 322 15.75 10.53 -5.51
C LEU A 322 15.48 11.26 -4.18
N PRO A 323 16.31 12.20 -3.69
CA PRO A 323 16.00 12.91 -2.45
C PRO A 323 14.69 13.71 -2.50
N ARG A 324 14.38 14.35 -3.64
CA ARG A 324 13.10 15.06 -3.84
C ARG A 324 11.94 14.06 -3.81
N VAL A 325 12.06 12.94 -4.51
CA VAL A 325 11.00 11.92 -4.57
C VAL A 325 10.78 11.26 -3.21
N VAL A 326 11.85 10.89 -2.50
CA VAL A 326 11.78 10.36 -1.15
C VAL A 326 11.16 11.39 -0.19
N GLY A 327 11.47 12.68 -0.36
CA GLY A 327 10.87 13.77 0.41
C GLY A 327 9.34 13.87 0.26
N ARG A 328 8.80 13.48 -0.90
CA ARG A 328 7.34 13.45 -1.15
C ARG A 328 6.61 12.32 -0.41
N MET A 329 7.34 11.31 0.06
CA MET A 329 6.75 10.20 0.81
C MET A 329 6.28 10.67 2.19
N ASP A 330 5.02 10.36 2.53
CA ASP A 330 4.44 10.68 3.83
C ASP A 330 5.15 9.95 4.99
N GLU A 331 5.58 8.72 4.73
CA GLU A 331 6.42 7.91 5.60
C GLU A 331 7.54 7.28 4.77
N PRO A 332 8.74 7.03 5.34
CA PRO A 332 9.82 6.42 4.57
C PRO A 332 9.45 4.97 4.23
N VAL A 333 9.63 4.63 2.95
CA VAL A 333 9.57 3.24 2.45
C VAL A 333 10.97 2.91 1.94
N GLY A 334 11.63 1.92 2.55
CA GLY A 334 13.05 1.64 2.36
C GLY A 334 13.37 0.97 1.02
N ASP A 335 12.70 1.34 -0.08
CA ASP A 335 12.81 0.72 -1.39
C ASP A 335 13.08 1.71 -2.53
N VAL A 336 14.07 1.39 -3.37
CA VAL A 336 14.51 2.26 -4.48
C VAL A 336 13.54 2.28 -5.66
N ILE A 337 12.56 1.38 -5.67
CA ILE A 337 11.46 1.37 -6.64
C ILE A 337 10.58 2.64 -6.59
N ILE A 338 10.70 3.44 -5.52
CA ILE A 338 10.06 4.75 -5.39
C ILE A 338 10.36 5.67 -6.58
N LEU A 339 11.62 5.75 -7.04
CA LEU A 339 12.01 6.65 -8.13
C LEU A 339 11.35 6.26 -9.48
N PRO A 340 11.41 4.99 -9.93
CA PRO A 340 10.71 4.58 -11.15
C PRO A 340 9.18 4.73 -11.06
N THR A 341 8.58 4.42 -9.91
CA THR A 341 7.13 4.60 -9.73
C THR A 341 6.74 6.08 -9.84
N HIS A 342 7.51 6.98 -9.22
CA HIS A 342 7.31 8.43 -9.36
C HIS A 342 7.50 8.90 -10.81
N THR A 343 8.59 8.47 -11.46
CA THR A 343 8.88 8.84 -12.87
C THR A 343 7.75 8.42 -13.80
N LEU A 344 7.23 7.21 -13.60
CA LEU A 344 6.08 6.70 -14.35
C LEU A 344 4.82 7.54 -14.09
N ALA A 345 4.52 7.83 -12.82
CA ALA A 345 3.35 8.63 -12.45
C ALA A 345 3.43 10.07 -12.99
N GLU A 346 4.56 10.75 -12.82
CA GLU A 346 4.81 12.12 -13.30
C GLU A 346 4.73 12.22 -14.83
N SER A 347 5.11 11.15 -15.54
CA SER A 347 4.98 11.10 -17.00
C SER A 347 3.53 10.93 -17.44
N VAL A 348 2.78 10.04 -16.79
CA VAL A 348 1.39 9.73 -17.16
C VAL A 348 0.44 10.86 -16.76
N SER A 349 0.67 11.54 -15.64
CA SER A 349 -0.21 12.63 -15.17
C SER A 349 -0.32 13.82 -16.13
N ARG A 350 0.65 13.98 -17.05
CA ARG A 350 0.62 14.99 -18.10
C ARG A 350 -0.43 14.72 -19.18
N GLU A 351 -0.92 13.48 -19.27
CA GLU A 351 -1.82 13.02 -20.33
C GLU A 351 -3.14 12.41 -19.80
N ALA A 352 -3.15 11.90 -18.56
CA ALA A 352 -4.31 11.24 -17.98
C ALA A 352 -4.40 11.48 -16.47
N LYS A 353 -5.62 11.43 -15.93
CA LYS A 353 -5.90 11.54 -14.49
C LYS A 353 -6.13 10.19 -13.80
N VAL A 354 -6.35 9.12 -14.57
CA VAL A 354 -6.67 7.79 -14.04
C VAL A 354 -5.80 6.72 -14.69
N VAL A 355 -5.24 5.82 -13.87
CA VAL A 355 -4.49 4.66 -14.32
C VAL A 355 -4.91 3.40 -13.57
N MET A 356 -5.14 2.31 -14.32
CA MET A 356 -5.37 1.00 -13.75
C MET A 356 -4.05 0.22 -13.61
N THR A 357 -3.90 -0.51 -12.50
CA THR A 357 -2.66 -1.23 -12.18
C THR A 357 -2.94 -2.71 -11.88
N GLY A 358 -1.91 -3.54 -12.00
CA GLY A 358 -1.94 -4.95 -11.60
C GLY A 358 -1.56 -5.21 -10.14
N GLU A 359 -1.45 -4.16 -9.31
CA GLU A 359 -1.04 -4.31 -7.90
C GLU A 359 -2.10 -5.05 -7.07
N GLY A 360 -1.66 -5.69 -5.98
CA GLY A 360 -2.52 -6.49 -5.10
C GLY A 360 -2.68 -7.95 -5.52
N ALA A 361 -2.39 -8.30 -6.78
CA ALA A 361 -2.50 -9.69 -7.25
C ALA A 361 -1.63 -10.68 -6.45
N ASP A 362 -0.43 -10.25 -6.02
CA ASP A 362 0.48 -11.09 -5.26
C ASP A 362 0.03 -11.32 -3.82
N GLU A 363 -0.49 -10.29 -3.17
CA GLU A 363 -0.99 -10.29 -1.79
C GLU A 363 -2.34 -11.01 -1.67
N VAL A 364 -3.10 -11.11 -2.75
CA VAL A 364 -4.36 -11.86 -2.80
C VAL A 364 -4.12 -13.34 -3.12
N TRP A 365 -3.25 -13.64 -4.08
CA TRP A 365 -3.13 -14.99 -4.66
C TRP A 365 -1.85 -15.75 -4.27
N GLY A 366 -1.09 -15.28 -3.29
CA GLY A 366 0.10 -15.99 -2.83
C GLY A 366 1.25 -15.93 -3.83
N GLY A 367 1.55 -14.75 -4.35
CA GLY A 367 2.40 -14.57 -5.53
C GLY A 367 3.91 -14.43 -5.30
N TYR A 368 4.33 -14.08 -4.09
CA TYR A 368 5.73 -13.91 -3.72
C TYR A 368 6.46 -15.22 -3.40
N LEU A 369 7.79 -15.16 -3.51
CA LEU A 369 8.70 -16.29 -3.27
C LEU A 369 8.52 -16.89 -1.86
N HIS A 370 8.38 -16.02 -0.88
CA HIS A 370 8.29 -16.41 0.52
C HIS A 370 6.97 -17.05 0.89
N HIS A 371 5.89 -16.78 0.17
CA HIS A 371 4.60 -17.43 0.40
C HIS A 371 4.73 -18.94 0.23
N TYR A 372 5.26 -19.39 -0.90
CA TYR A 372 5.45 -20.82 -1.12
C TYR A 372 6.57 -21.37 -0.21
N ALA A 373 7.65 -20.62 0.00
CA ALA A 373 8.78 -21.09 0.80
C ALA A 373 8.35 -21.37 2.24
N LEU A 374 7.64 -20.43 2.88
CA LEU A 374 7.14 -20.59 4.25
C LEU A 374 5.99 -21.62 4.33
N HIS A 375 5.10 -21.65 3.33
CA HIS A 375 4.02 -22.64 3.28
C HIS A 375 4.57 -24.08 3.25
N TYR A 376 5.45 -24.39 2.28
CA TYR A 376 6.03 -25.71 2.16
C TYR A 376 7.00 -26.03 3.29
N LEU A 377 7.80 -25.06 3.76
CA LEU A 377 8.66 -25.23 4.93
C LEU A 377 7.84 -25.69 6.15
N ASN A 378 6.70 -25.06 6.41
CA ASN A 378 5.83 -25.46 7.50
C ASN A 378 5.15 -26.81 7.24
N GLU A 379 4.60 -27.04 6.05
CA GLU A 379 3.92 -28.29 5.69
C GLU A 379 4.85 -29.52 5.81
N TYR A 380 6.05 -29.44 5.23
CA TYR A 380 7.01 -30.54 5.26
C TYR A 380 7.67 -30.72 6.62
N SER A 381 7.94 -29.64 7.37
CA SER A 381 8.55 -29.77 8.70
C SER A 381 7.63 -30.44 9.72
N ARG A 382 6.30 -30.30 9.56
CA ARG A 382 5.31 -31.04 10.36
C ARG A 382 5.29 -32.53 10.04
N ARG A 383 5.56 -32.91 8.78
CA ARG A 383 5.63 -34.32 8.35
C ARG A 383 6.96 -34.99 8.71
N ASN A 384 8.09 -34.28 8.61
CA ASN A 384 9.44 -34.83 8.80
C ASN A 384 10.37 -33.87 9.56
N PRO A 385 10.17 -33.66 10.87
CA PRO A 385 10.90 -32.64 11.63
C PRO A 385 12.42 -32.88 11.68
N GLY A 386 12.86 -34.15 11.74
CA GLY A 386 14.28 -34.51 11.79
C GLY A 386 15.07 -34.09 10.54
N TRP A 387 14.43 -34.08 9.36
CA TRP A 387 15.09 -33.68 8.11
C TRP A 387 15.42 -32.18 8.10
N PHE A 388 14.58 -31.33 8.70
CA PHE A 388 14.84 -29.89 8.76
C PHE A 388 15.91 -29.52 9.78
N ILE A 389 15.94 -30.20 10.93
CA ILE A 389 16.99 -30.03 11.95
C ILE A 389 18.35 -30.49 11.38
N ASN A 390 18.39 -31.64 10.69
CA ASN A 390 19.60 -32.13 10.06
C ASN A 390 19.96 -31.32 8.80
N GLY A 391 18.99 -30.84 8.04
CA GLY A 391 19.16 -29.94 6.91
C GLY A 391 19.79 -28.61 7.30
N ALA A 392 19.40 -28.02 8.43
CA ALA A 392 20.06 -26.83 8.98
C ALA A 392 21.56 -27.08 9.26
N LYS A 393 21.91 -28.25 9.81
CA LYS A 393 23.31 -28.66 10.03
C LYS A 393 24.09 -28.90 8.73
N ILE A 394 23.40 -29.31 7.66
CA ILE A 394 24.01 -29.47 6.33
C ILE A 394 24.26 -28.10 5.71
N ILE A 395 23.27 -27.21 5.71
CA ILE A 395 23.40 -25.83 5.21
C ILE A 395 24.52 -25.10 5.95
N SER A 396 24.62 -25.23 7.27
CA SER A 396 25.68 -24.58 8.06
C SER A 396 27.08 -25.05 7.67
N ARG A 397 27.23 -26.26 7.13
CA ARG A 397 28.50 -26.82 6.65
C ARG A 397 28.81 -26.52 5.18
N LEU A 398 27.82 -26.12 4.36
CA LEU A 398 28.04 -25.83 2.94
C LEU A 398 28.75 -24.47 2.72
N PRO A 399 29.65 -24.36 1.73
CA PRO A 399 30.25 -23.07 1.38
C PRO A 399 29.23 -22.13 0.75
N VAL A 400 29.33 -20.82 1.01
CA VAL A 400 28.38 -19.78 0.52
C VAL A 400 28.25 -19.81 -1.01
N ARG A 401 29.35 -20.09 -1.73
CA ARG A 401 29.34 -20.18 -3.20
C ARG A 401 28.44 -21.29 -3.73
N ALA A 402 28.35 -22.44 -3.04
CA ALA A 402 27.49 -23.55 -3.44
C ALA A 402 26.01 -23.29 -3.15
N LEU A 403 25.70 -22.45 -2.15
CA LEU A 403 24.32 -22.02 -1.87
C LEU A 403 23.88 -20.91 -2.82
N SER A 404 24.80 -20.00 -3.19
CA SER A 404 24.50 -18.87 -4.08
C SER A 404 24.20 -19.31 -5.52
N SER A 405 24.78 -20.42 -5.99
CA SER A 405 24.48 -20.98 -7.32
C SER A 405 23.07 -21.58 -7.44
N ILE A 406 22.41 -21.87 -6.32
CA ILE A 406 21.06 -22.44 -6.26
C ILE A 406 20.04 -21.35 -5.87
N PHE A 407 20.50 -20.18 -5.43
CA PHE A 407 19.65 -19.07 -5.02
C PHE A 407 19.17 -18.29 -6.25
N PRO A 408 17.86 -18.28 -6.57
CA PRO A 408 17.32 -17.69 -7.79
C PRO A 408 17.17 -16.15 -7.69
N TYR A 409 18.19 -15.47 -7.15
CA TYR A 409 18.20 -14.02 -6.99
C TYR A 409 19.53 -13.45 -7.54
N PRO A 410 19.50 -12.28 -8.18
CA PRO A 410 20.67 -11.73 -8.88
C PRO A 410 21.84 -11.27 -7.99
N ALA A 411 21.72 -11.39 -6.66
CA ALA A 411 22.75 -10.92 -5.71
C ALA A 411 23.24 -12.06 -4.80
N GLU A 412 24.43 -11.91 -4.22
CA GLU A 412 25.06 -12.96 -3.41
C GLU A 412 24.35 -13.15 -2.08
N LEU A 413 24.15 -14.41 -1.68
CA LEU A 413 23.52 -14.74 -0.41
C LEU A 413 24.37 -14.24 0.78
N GLY A 414 25.70 -14.29 0.66
CA GLY A 414 26.61 -13.86 1.72
C GLY A 414 26.56 -14.71 2.99
N LYS A 415 27.30 -14.30 4.02
CA LYS A 415 27.39 -15.00 5.31
C LYS A 415 26.12 -14.83 6.13
N LYS A 416 25.60 -13.61 6.25
CA LYS A 416 24.36 -13.31 6.98
C LYS A 416 23.16 -13.95 6.27
N GLY A 417 23.12 -13.99 4.94
CA GLY A 417 22.03 -14.67 4.23
C GLY A 417 22.04 -16.18 4.47
N LYS A 418 23.23 -16.81 4.55
CA LYS A 418 23.37 -18.21 4.97
C LYS A 418 22.89 -18.43 6.41
N GLU A 419 23.32 -17.58 7.35
CA GLU A 419 22.88 -17.65 8.76
C GLU A 419 21.36 -17.47 8.89
N LYS A 420 20.78 -16.55 8.11
CA LYS A 420 19.33 -16.33 8.04
C LYS A 420 18.59 -17.55 7.50
N LEU A 421 19.12 -18.21 6.46
CA LEU A 421 18.54 -19.44 5.91
C LEU A 421 18.61 -20.61 6.91
N GLU A 422 19.76 -20.79 7.57
CA GLU A 422 19.91 -21.79 8.62
C GLU A 422 18.89 -21.59 9.74
N ARG A 423 18.76 -20.37 10.24
CA ARG A 423 17.81 -20.03 11.30
C ARG A 423 16.35 -20.18 10.85
N LEU A 424 16.05 -19.89 9.59
CA LEU A 424 14.72 -20.14 9.01
C LEU A 424 14.34 -21.63 9.09
N LEU A 425 15.26 -22.53 8.76
CA LEU A 425 15.03 -23.97 8.88
C LEU A 425 14.80 -24.40 10.34
N GLN A 426 15.55 -23.83 11.28
CA GLN A 426 15.37 -24.09 12.71
C GLN A 426 14.00 -23.60 13.23
N LEU A 427 13.45 -22.55 12.62
CA LEU A 427 12.16 -21.95 12.98
C LEU A 427 10.98 -22.49 12.15
N ALA A 428 11.16 -23.53 11.33
CA ALA A 428 10.13 -24.04 10.41
C ALA A 428 8.78 -24.37 11.09
N GLN A 429 8.81 -24.82 12.34
CA GLN A 429 7.63 -25.13 13.16
C GLN A 429 7.11 -23.95 13.99
N ARG A 430 7.76 -22.77 13.89
CA ARG A 430 7.38 -21.53 14.57
C ARG A 430 7.01 -20.46 13.52
N PRO A 431 5.83 -20.59 12.86
CA PRO A 431 5.33 -19.68 11.83
C PRO A 431 5.63 -18.20 12.01
N LYS A 432 5.26 -17.65 13.17
CA LYS A 432 5.44 -16.23 13.48
C LYS A 432 6.91 -15.84 13.45
N ASP A 433 7.76 -16.61 14.11
CA ASP A 433 9.19 -16.32 14.21
C ASP A 433 9.90 -16.51 12.86
N ALA A 434 9.52 -17.54 12.09
CA ALA A 434 10.03 -17.75 10.74
C ALA A 434 9.66 -16.61 9.79
N TYR A 435 8.41 -16.14 9.84
CA TYR A 435 7.96 -15.00 9.04
C TYR A 435 8.66 -13.70 9.47
N LEU A 436 8.74 -13.40 10.77
CA LEU A 436 9.41 -12.20 11.27
C LEU A 436 10.90 -12.19 10.94
N LEU A 437 11.58 -13.34 11.03
CA LEU A 437 12.96 -13.49 10.58
C LEU A 437 13.06 -13.22 9.09
N PHE A 438 12.17 -13.80 8.28
CA PHE A 438 12.15 -13.59 6.84
C PHE A 438 11.97 -12.11 6.48
N ALA A 439 10.96 -11.46 7.06
CA ALA A 439 10.61 -10.07 6.81
C ALA A 439 11.63 -9.07 7.36
N SER A 440 12.44 -9.44 8.35
CA SER A 440 13.42 -8.54 8.96
C SER A 440 14.71 -8.40 8.13
N PHE A 441 15.11 -7.17 7.84
CA PHE A 441 16.35 -6.79 7.16
C PHE A 441 17.41 -6.22 8.12
N CYS A 442 17.01 -5.84 9.33
CA CYS A 442 17.90 -5.37 10.39
C CYS A 442 17.80 -6.32 11.60
N PRO A 443 18.82 -7.16 11.85
CA PRO A 443 18.86 -8.04 13.02
C PRO A 443 18.72 -7.26 14.35
N ASP A 444 18.14 -7.88 15.37
CA ASP A 444 17.94 -7.24 16.69
C ASP A 444 19.22 -6.66 17.30
N LYS A 445 20.37 -7.30 17.05
CA LYS A 445 21.68 -6.82 17.49
C LYS A 445 22.08 -5.51 16.81
N ASP A 446 21.90 -5.42 15.49
CA ASP A 446 22.22 -4.23 14.71
C ASP A 446 21.25 -3.10 15.09
N LEU A 447 19.98 -3.43 15.29
CA LEU A 447 18.97 -2.49 15.77
C LEU A 447 19.28 -1.93 17.17
N MET A 448 19.68 -2.78 18.11
CA MET A 448 20.10 -2.36 19.46
C MET A 448 21.28 -1.39 19.38
N SER A 449 22.27 -1.72 18.54
CA SER A 449 23.46 -0.87 18.36
C SER A 449 23.10 0.48 17.74
N LEU A 450 22.21 0.50 16.75
CA LEU A 450 21.81 1.74 16.07
C LEU A 450 20.96 2.66 16.93
N LEU A 451 20.01 2.13 17.70
CA LEU A 451 19.01 2.94 18.41
C LEU A 451 19.26 3.06 19.91
N GLY A 452 20.27 2.36 20.46
CA GLY A 452 20.53 2.26 21.89
C GLY A 452 19.44 1.52 22.69
N ARG A 453 18.45 0.97 22.00
CA ARG A 453 17.30 0.25 22.58
C ARG A 453 16.75 -0.78 21.59
N THR A 454 16.19 -1.85 22.12
CA THR A 454 15.36 -2.79 21.37
C THR A 454 13.95 -2.75 21.92
N SER A 455 13.00 -2.29 21.10
CA SER A 455 11.62 -2.68 21.33
C SER A 455 11.47 -4.13 20.84
N ASN A 456 11.21 -5.05 21.76
CA ASN A 456 10.77 -6.40 21.44
C ASN A 456 9.27 -6.45 21.08
N GLN A 457 8.58 -5.30 21.10
CA GLN A 457 7.18 -5.22 20.75
C GLN A 457 7.02 -5.05 19.24
N TYR A 458 6.63 -6.15 18.61
CA TYR A 458 6.16 -6.13 17.24
C TYR A 458 4.77 -5.49 17.15
N PRO A 459 4.44 -4.81 16.04
CA PRO A 459 3.09 -4.35 15.77
C PRO A 459 2.04 -5.45 15.99
N PRO A 460 0.87 -5.14 16.59
CA PRO A 460 -0.12 -6.15 16.98
C PRO A 460 -0.58 -7.07 15.85
N VAL A 461 -0.57 -6.59 14.60
CA VAL A 461 -0.92 -7.35 13.39
C VAL A 461 -0.16 -8.68 13.28
N PHE A 462 1.12 -8.72 13.68
CA PHE A 462 1.93 -9.94 13.63
C PHE A 462 1.52 -10.99 14.66
N GLY A 463 0.68 -10.64 15.64
CA GLY A 463 0.05 -11.59 16.57
C GLY A 463 -0.87 -12.58 15.87
N ARG A 464 -1.48 -12.19 14.73
CA ARG A 464 -2.37 -13.07 13.93
C ARG A 464 -1.66 -14.29 13.36
N LEU A 465 -0.34 -14.21 13.18
CA LEU A 465 0.48 -15.35 12.82
C LEU A 465 0.52 -16.46 13.87
N ASN A 466 -0.14 -16.32 15.03
CA ASN A 466 -0.30 -17.40 16.01
C ASN A 466 -1.66 -18.12 15.94
N GLN A 467 -2.62 -17.63 15.16
CA GLN A 467 -3.97 -18.21 15.06
C GLN A 467 -3.93 -19.59 14.40
N ALA A 468 -4.25 -20.65 15.14
CA ALA A 468 -4.10 -22.03 14.65
C ALA A 468 -5.21 -22.49 13.68
N GLU A 469 -6.35 -21.78 13.66
CA GLU A 469 -7.55 -22.15 12.91
C GLU A 469 -7.41 -22.02 11.38
N HIS A 470 -6.47 -21.18 10.93
CA HIS A 470 -6.21 -20.98 9.50
C HIS A 470 -4.91 -21.65 9.06
N SER A 471 -4.83 -22.00 7.77
CA SER A 471 -3.59 -22.46 7.14
C SER A 471 -2.47 -21.43 7.31
N ILE A 472 -1.22 -21.89 7.27
CA ILE A 472 -0.06 -21.00 7.35
C ILE A 472 -0.05 -19.95 6.23
N LEU A 473 -0.47 -20.33 5.02
CA LEU A 473 -0.54 -19.43 3.89
C LEU A 473 -1.57 -18.33 4.14
N ASN A 474 -2.78 -18.69 4.59
CA ASN A 474 -3.83 -17.72 4.90
C ASN A 474 -3.44 -16.78 6.04
N ARG A 475 -2.72 -17.26 7.06
CA ARG A 475 -2.19 -16.41 8.14
C ARG A 475 -1.18 -15.38 7.63
N ILE A 476 -0.26 -15.80 6.76
CA ILE A 476 0.72 -14.90 6.14
C ILE A 476 0.00 -13.85 5.29
N LEU A 477 -0.88 -14.27 4.37
CA LEU A 477 -1.65 -13.36 3.52
C LEU A 477 -2.57 -12.44 4.34
N SER A 478 -3.12 -12.92 5.46
CA SER A 478 -3.92 -12.11 6.39
C SER A 478 -3.10 -10.99 7.04
N VAL A 479 -1.87 -11.27 7.47
CA VAL A 479 -0.95 -10.24 8.00
C VAL A 479 -0.48 -9.29 6.92
N GLU A 480 -0.09 -9.79 5.76
CA GLU A 480 0.38 -8.95 4.67
C GLU A 480 -0.71 -8.00 4.18
N ARG A 481 -1.95 -8.46 4.03
CA ARG A 481 -3.08 -7.59 3.65
C ARG A 481 -3.39 -6.48 4.66
N ARG A 482 -2.91 -6.57 5.91
CA ARG A 482 -3.13 -5.56 6.96
C ARG A 482 -1.91 -4.70 7.30
N ALA A 483 -0.73 -5.09 6.83
CA ALA A 483 0.52 -4.38 7.11
C ALA A 483 1.26 -4.11 5.80
N TRP A 484 1.81 -5.14 5.17
CA TRP A 484 2.59 -4.99 3.92
C TRP A 484 1.78 -4.26 2.84
N LEU A 485 0.57 -4.72 2.54
CA LEU A 485 -0.25 -4.15 1.49
C LEU A 485 -0.57 -2.65 1.73
N PRO A 486 -1.20 -2.24 2.84
CA PRO A 486 -1.55 -0.83 3.06
C PRO A 486 -0.34 0.06 3.37
N ASP A 487 0.67 -0.44 4.09
CA ASP A 487 1.77 0.40 4.61
C ASP A 487 3.05 0.35 3.77
N TYR A 488 3.16 -0.55 2.79
CA TYR A 488 4.29 -0.62 1.86
C TYR A 488 3.85 -0.53 0.39
N THR A 489 3.02 -1.46 -0.09
CA THR A 489 2.67 -1.53 -1.52
C THR A 489 1.78 -0.33 -1.90
N LEU A 490 0.63 -0.18 -1.25
CA LEU A 490 -0.36 0.86 -1.53
C LEU A 490 0.09 2.23 -1.04
N CYS A 491 0.78 2.32 0.11
CA CYS A 491 1.36 3.59 0.58
C CYS A 491 2.27 4.21 -0.49
N LYS A 492 3.21 3.42 -1.04
CA LYS A 492 4.07 3.87 -2.13
C LYS A 492 3.27 4.25 -3.37
N GLN A 493 2.35 3.38 -3.81
CA GLN A 493 1.58 3.60 -5.02
C GLN A 493 0.72 4.87 -4.91
N ASP A 494 -0.08 5.00 -3.85
CA ASP A 494 -0.96 6.14 -3.62
C ASP A 494 -0.16 7.43 -3.45
N THR A 495 0.82 7.50 -2.55
CA THR A 495 1.58 8.74 -2.33
C THR A 495 2.31 9.22 -3.58
N LEU A 496 2.94 8.32 -4.36
CA LEU A 496 3.68 8.73 -5.56
C LEU A 496 2.78 9.08 -6.74
N THR A 497 1.66 8.38 -6.92
CA THR A 497 0.70 8.75 -7.96
C THR A 497 -0.01 10.05 -7.61
N MET A 498 -0.39 10.23 -6.34
CA MET A 498 -1.07 11.44 -5.89
C MET A 498 -0.16 12.66 -5.72
N ALA A 499 1.14 12.48 -5.52
CA ALA A 499 2.13 13.57 -5.66
C ALA A 499 2.17 14.18 -7.07
N ASN A 500 1.56 13.51 -8.04
CA ASN A 500 1.44 13.95 -9.43
C ASN A 500 -0.03 14.03 -9.88
N SER A 501 -0.99 14.09 -8.93
CA SER A 501 -2.43 14.18 -9.24
C SER A 501 -2.95 13.08 -10.18
N LEU A 502 -2.43 11.85 -10.04
CA LEU A 502 -2.81 10.69 -10.83
C LEU A 502 -3.51 9.66 -9.93
N GLU A 503 -4.73 9.28 -10.25
CA GLU A 503 -5.44 8.24 -9.52
C GLU A 503 -5.03 6.83 -10.00
N GLY A 504 -4.47 6.04 -9.08
CA GLY A 504 -4.35 4.59 -9.30
C GLY A 504 -5.59 3.81 -8.90
N ARG A 505 -6.02 2.89 -9.76
CA ARG A 505 -7.09 1.89 -9.51
C ARG A 505 -6.50 0.48 -9.48
N VAL A 506 -6.97 -0.34 -8.54
CA VAL A 506 -6.41 -1.66 -8.18
C VAL A 506 -7.49 -2.76 -8.22
N PRO A 507 -7.81 -3.33 -9.40
CA PRO A 507 -8.94 -4.26 -9.55
C PRO A 507 -8.82 -5.56 -8.74
N TYR A 508 -7.61 -6.07 -8.52
CA TYR A 508 -7.41 -7.27 -7.69
C TYR A 508 -7.79 -7.05 -6.23
N LEU A 509 -7.87 -5.79 -5.79
CA LEU A 509 -8.25 -5.38 -4.44
C LEU A 509 -9.74 -5.01 -4.33
N ASP A 510 -10.58 -5.53 -5.23
CA ASP A 510 -12.02 -5.59 -4.95
C ASP A 510 -12.27 -6.51 -3.76
N HIS A 511 -12.95 -6.01 -2.73
CA HIS A 511 -13.14 -6.77 -1.49
C HIS A 511 -13.80 -8.13 -1.74
N ARG A 512 -14.68 -8.25 -2.74
CA ARG A 512 -15.34 -9.51 -3.10
C ARG A 512 -14.34 -10.54 -3.62
N ILE A 513 -13.33 -10.11 -4.39
CA ILE A 513 -12.21 -10.96 -4.82
C ILE A 513 -11.35 -11.37 -3.63
N VAL A 514 -11.05 -10.42 -2.74
CA VAL A 514 -10.18 -10.67 -1.58
C VAL A 514 -10.83 -11.62 -0.57
N GLU A 515 -12.13 -11.47 -0.33
CA GLU A 515 -12.94 -12.36 0.50
C GLU A 515 -13.03 -13.74 -0.14
N PHE A 516 -13.34 -13.81 -1.43
CA PHE A 516 -13.35 -15.08 -2.16
C PHE A 516 -12.01 -15.81 -2.02
N ALA A 517 -10.89 -15.14 -2.30
CA ALA A 517 -9.55 -15.72 -2.16
C ALA A 517 -9.19 -16.14 -0.73
N ALA A 518 -9.70 -15.44 0.29
CA ALA A 518 -9.51 -15.81 1.70
C ALA A 518 -10.21 -17.12 2.05
N GLY A 519 -11.42 -17.33 1.50
CA GLY A 519 -12.22 -18.55 1.72
C GLY A 519 -11.69 -19.78 0.99
N LEU A 520 -10.87 -19.63 -0.06
CA LEU A 520 -10.33 -20.75 -0.83
C LEU A 520 -9.25 -21.57 -0.11
N GLU A 521 -9.11 -22.82 -0.51
CA GLU A 521 -8.03 -23.70 -0.07
C GLU A 521 -6.65 -23.25 -0.60
N ASP A 522 -5.59 -23.56 0.14
CA ASP A 522 -4.21 -23.21 -0.23
C ASP A 522 -3.84 -23.71 -1.62
N LYS A 523 -4.29 -24.92 -2.01
CA LYS A 523 -3.99 -25.54 -3.31
C LYS A 523 -4.55 -24.76 -4.50
N GLN A 524 -5.55 -23.91 -4.28
CA GLN A 524 -6.15 -23.08 -5.33
C GLN A 524 -5.37 -21.77 -5.52
N LYS A 525 -4.59 -21.35 -4.51
CA LYS A 525 -3.67 -20.21 -4.57
C LYS A 525 -2.26 -20.63 -5.00
N ILE A 526 -1.71 -21.65 -4.35
CA ILE A 526 -0.36 -22.18 -4.59
C ILE A 526 -0.43 -23.68 -4.83
N ARG A 527 0.08 -24.14 -5.98
CA ARG A 527 0.03 -25.56 -6.35
C ARG A 527 1.29 -26.02 -7.07
N ARG A 528 1.91 -27.11 -6.61
CA ARG A 528 3.10 -27.72 -7.23
C ARG A 528 4.18 -26.67 -7.55
N PHE A 529 4.53 -25.84 -6.57
CA PHE A 529 5.49 -24.72 -6.71
C PHE A 529 5.10 -23.63 -7.73
N ARG A 530 3.83 -23.55 -8.12
CA ARG A 530 3.27 -22.44 -8.92
C ARG A 530 2.40 -21.57 -8.03
N SER A 531 2.78 -20.31 -7.90
CA SER A 531 1.96 -19.27 -7.29
C SER A 531 0.85 -18.81 -8.22
N LYS A 532 -0.16 -18.15 -7.66
CA LYS A 532 -1.27 -17.54 -8.41
C LYS A 532 -2.04 -18.54 -9.26
N TYR A 533 -2.22 -19.77 -8.78
CA TYR A 533 -2.72 -20.87 -9.61
C TYR A 533 -4.08 -20.56 -10.26
N LEU A 534 -5.08 -20.14 -9.47
CA LEU A 534 -6.39 -19.77 -9.99
C LEU A 534 -6.32 -18.58 -10.96
N LEU A 535 -5.55 -17.55 -10.60
CA LEU A 535 -5.33 -16.39 -11.45
C LEU A 535 -4.70 -16.75 -12.81
N ARG A 536 -3.72 -17.65 -12.82
CA ARG A 536 -3.12 -18.15 -14.07
C ARG A 536 -4.12 -18.91 -14.92
N LYS A 537 -5.04 -19.64 -14.30
CA LYS A 537 -6.09 -20.39 -15.01
C LYS A 537 -7.11 -19.48 -15.68
N VAL A 538 -7.56 -18.43 -15.00
CA VAL A 538 -8.38 -17.39 -15.64
C VAL A 538 -7.58 -16.66 -16.71
N ALA A 539 -6.35 -16.25 -16.43
CA ALA A 539 -5.51 -15.55 -17.41
C ALA A 539 -5.28 -16.37 -18.69
N GLU A 540 -5.13 -17.69 -18.60
CA GLU A 540 -4.97 -18.59 -19.74
C GLU A 540 -6.13 -18.46 -20.75
N ARG A 541 -7.35 -18.14 -20.30
CA ARG A 541 -8.54 -17.91 -21.16
C ARG A 541 -8.43 -16.61 -21.98
N TYR A 542 -7.68 -15.60 -21.49
CA TYR A 542 -7.70 -14.24 -22.04
C TYR A 542 -6.42 -13.79 -22.74
N ILE A 543 -5.25 -14.17 -22.19
CA ILE A 543 -3.93 -13.68 -22.64
C ILE A 543 -3.03 -14.81 -23.15
N GLY A 544 -3.56 -16.02 -23.25
CA GLY A 544 -2.87 -17.20 -23.74
C GLY A 544 -1.88 -17.80 -22.73
N ARG A 545 -1.50 -19.05 -22.98
CA ARG A 545 -0.71 -19.87 -22.06
C ARG A 545 0.69 -19.29 -21.80
N ASP A 546 1.32 -18.70 -22.81
CA ASP A 546 2.71 -18.21 -22.72
C ASP A 546 2.88 -17.05 -21.74
N ILE A 547 1.90 -16.15 -21.66
CA ILE A 547 1.91 -15.06 -20.69
C ILE A 547 1.38 -15.56 -19.35
N ALA A 548 0.27 -16.32 -19.37
CA ALA A 548 -0.37 -16.82 -18.17
C ALA A 548 0.56 -17.67 -17.28
N TRP A 549 1.43 -18.48 -17.89
CA TRP A 549 2.33 -19.41 -17.18
C TRP A 549 3.79 -18.98 -17.15
N ARG A 550 4.08 -17.75 -17.58
CA ARG A 550 5.42 -17.18 -17.51
C ARG A 550 5.94 -17.19 -16.07
N ALA A 551 7.23 -17.51 -15.92
CA ALA A 551 7.91 -17.39 -14.64
C ALA A 551 7.89 -15.93 -14.17
N LYS A 552 7.61 -15.72 -12.88
CA LYS A 552 7.62 -14.38 -12.30
C LYS A 552 9.06 -13.86 -12.32
N LYS A 553 9.29 -12.72 -12.97
CA LYS A 553 10.51 -11.94 -12.77
C LYS A 553 10.26 -10.99 -11.59
N ALA A 554 11.14 -11.01 -10.60
CA ALA A 554 11.10 -10.00 -9.56
C ALA A 554 11.47 -8.66 -10.21
N PHE A 555 10.69 -7.61 -9.97
CA PHE A 555 11.09 -6.27 -10.36
C PHE A 555 12.23 -5.83 -9.44
N TYR A 556 13.45 -6.14 -9.88
CA TYR A 556 14.69 -5.84 -9.18
C TYR A 556 15.43 -4.78 -10.00
N ILE A 557 15.71 -3.65 -9.35
CA ILE A 557 16.49 -2.57 -9.93
C ILE A 557 17.94 -2.78 -9.48
N PRO A 558 18.87 -3.14 -10.36
CA PRO A 558 20.28 -3.19 -10.02
C PRO A 558 20.81 -1.75 -9.86
N THR A 559 20.65 -1.16 -8.67
CA THR A 559 20.89 0.26 -8.39
C THR A 559 22.21 0.78 -8.95
N GLU A 560 23.33 0.06 -8.75
CA GLU A 560 24.63 0.45 -9.28
C GLU A 560 24.70 0.41 -10.81
N GLN A 561 24.06 -0.57 -11.47
CA GLN A 561 24.03 -0.66 -12.93
C GLN A 561 23.12 0.40 -13.55
N CYS A 562 22.01 0.71 -12.89
CA CYS A 562 21.06 1.73 -13.31
C CYS A 562 21.62 3.16 -13.10
N PHE A 563 22.34 3.42 -12.00
CA PHE A 563 22.62 4.79 -11.56
C PHE A 563 24.11 5.12 -11.36
N GLY A 564 25.02 4.14 -11.39
CA GLY A 564 26.46 4.38 -11.41
C GLY A 564 27.01 5.21 -10.24
N THR A 565 27.92 6.14 -10.54
CA THR A 565 28.66 6.96 -9.55
C THR A 565 27.80 7.94 -8.77
N ASP A 566 26.62 8.31 -9.29
CA ASP A 566 25.70 9.22 -8.61
C ASP A 566 25.15 8.58 -7.33
N TYR A 567 24.92 7.26 -7.34
CA TYR A 567 24.56 6.49 -6.15
C TYR A 567 25.63 6.59 -5.06
N SER A 568 26.87 6.30 -5.41
CA SER A 568 27.99 6.31 -4.46
C SER A 568 28.22 7.71 -3.87
N SER A 569 28.21 8.75 -4.71
CA SER A 569 28.42 10.13 -4.30
C SER A 569 27.35 10.60 -3.31
N MET A 570 26.09 10.27 -3.58
CA MET A 570 24.97 10.62 -2.72
C MET A 570 25.01 9.89 -1.38
N SER A 571 25.42 8.62 -1.38
CA SER A 571 25.58 7.87 -0.13
C SER A 571 26.60 8.52 0.81
N VAL A 572 27.66 9.14 0.28
CA VAL A 572 28.66 9.86 1.09
C VAL A 572 28.04 11.10 1.74
N GLU A 573 27.23 11.87 1.02
CA GLU A 573 26.57 13.07 1.57
C GLU A 573 25.63 12.73 2.73
N TYR A 574 24.75 11.74 2.53
CA TYR A 574 23.72 11.41 3.52
C TYR A 574 24.21 10.53 4.67
N PHE A 575 25.42 9.98 4.55
CA PHE A 575 26.10 9.23 5.62
C PHE A 575 27.21 10.03 6.29
N ASP A 576 27.27 11.35 6.05
CA ASP A 576 28.20 12.24 6.72
C ASP A 576 28.12 12.06 8.27
N PRO A 577 29.24 11.76 8.95
CA PRO A 577 29.23 11.50 10.39
C PRO A 577 28.77 12.69 11.24
N ILE A 578 29.00 13.93 10.77
CA ILE A 578 28.56 15.14 11.47
C ILE A 578 27.04 15.25 11.39
N PHE A 579 26.47 15.00 10.22
CA PHE A 579 25.02 14.96 10.02
C PHE A 579 24.35 13.90 10.90
N VAL A 580 24.85 12.65 10.88
CA VAL A 580 24.29 11.55 11.71
C VAL A 580 24.37 11.88 13.20
N LYS A 581 25.48 12.46 13.66
CA LYS A 581 25.65 12.87 15.05
C LYS A 581 24.69 13.99 15.45
N ASN A 582 24.54 15.02 14.62
CA ASN A 582 23.66 16.16 14.89
C ASN A 582 22.18 15.78 14.84
N GLN A 583 21.81 14.81 13.99
CA GLN A 583 20.47 14.26 13.92
C GLN A 583 20.02 13.59 15.24
N GLY A 584 20.95 12.96 15.98
CA GLY A 584 20.66 12.35 17.28
C GLY A 584 19.71 11.13 17.24
N VAL A 585 19.44 10.58 16.06
CA VAL A 585 18.55 9.41 15.87
C VAL A 585 19.30 8.09 15.98
N PHE A 586 20.54 8.04 15.47
CA PHE A 586 21.38 6.84 15.45
C PHE A 586 22.65 7.03 16.27
N ASP A 587 23.15 5.93 16.83
CA ASP A 587 24.52 5.85 17.34
C ASP A 587 25.54 5.99 16.18
N PRO A 588 26.38 7.06 16.15
CA PRO A 588 27.23 7.33 15.00
C PRO A 588 28.29 6.24 14.73
N GLU A 589 28.83 5.62 15.77
CA GLU A 589 29.84 4.54 15.62
C GLU A 589 29.22 3.29 15.02
N SER A 590 28.06 2.86 15.54
CA SER A 590 27.32 1.71 15.03
C SER A 590 26.82 1.96 13.61
N PHE A 591 26.36 3.18 13.30
CA PHE A 591 25.96 3.58 11.96
C PHE A 591 27.12 3.43 10.97
N SER A 592 28.28 4.02 11.28
CA SER A 592 29.49 3.95 10.46
C SER A 592 29.93 2.50 10.20
N LYS A 593 29.90 1.67 11.26
CA LYS A 593 30.23 0.24 11.17
C LYS A 593 29.26 -0.57 10.30
N ILE A 594 27.99 -0.18 10.21
CA ILE A 594 26.99 -0.87 9.38
C ILE A 594 27.16 -0.48 7.91
N ILE A 595 27.34 0.80 7.62
CA ILE A 595 27.50 1.28 6.24
C ILE A 595 28.84 0.86 5.61
N SER A 596 29.85 0.54 6.41
CA SER A 596 31.16 0.05 5.93
C SER A 596 31.20 -1.45 5.59
N GLN A 597 30.08 -2.17 5.74
CA GLN A 597 30.00 -3.61 5.46
C GLN A 597 29.89 -3.90 3.96
N ASP A 598 30.27 -5.11 3.54
CA ASP A 598 30.29 -5.50 2.13
C ASP A 598 28.91 -5.39 1.46
N GLU A 599 28.82 -4.54 0.43
CA GLU A 599 27.62 -4.21 -0.35
C GLU A 599 27.20 -5.32 -1.32
N LYS A 600 28.08 -6.30 -1.58
CA LYS A 600 27.76 -7.46 -2.42
C LYS A 600 26.76 -8.40 -1.75
N GLU A 601 26.68 -8.36 -0.43
CA GLU A 601 25.71 -9.13 0.34
C GLU A 601 24.32 -8.46 0.36
N ILE A 602 23.29 -9.21 -0.04
CA ILE A 602 21.91 -8.71 -0.18
C ILE A 602 21.40 -8.00 1.08
N LEU A 603 21.62 -8.58 2.27
CA LEU A 603 21.08 -8.03 3.51
C LEU A 603 21.75 -6.71 3.89
N ASN A 604 23.07 -6.59 3.68
CA ASN A 604 23.80 -5.34 3.94
C ASN A 604 23.38 -4.26 2.95
N ASN A 605 23.28 -4.61 1.66
CA ASN A 605 22.82 -3.69 0.62
C ASN A 605 21.40 -3.16 0.90
N LYS A 606 20.47 -4.06 1.28
CA LYS A 606 19.10 -3.65 1.66
C LYS A 606 19.08 -2.75 2.88
N LEU A 607 19.85 -3.05 3.91
CA LEU A 607 19.93 -2.21 5.11
C LEU A 607 20.56 -0.84 4.81
N LYS A 608 21.65 -0.80 4.03
CA LYS A 608 22.31 0.44 3.59
C LYS A 608 21.33 1.32 2.80
N ASN A 609 20.61 0.77 1.83
CA ASN A 609 19.57 1.52 1.09
C ASN A 609 18.43 2.00 2.00
N THR A 610 18.05 1.21 3.01
CA THR A 610 17.02 1.59 3.97
C THR A 610 17.46 2.78 4.82
N LEU A 611 18.71 2.78 5.29
CA LEU A 611 19.30 3.90 6.01
C LEU A 611 19.46 5.13 5.11
N LEU A 612 19.88 4.95 3.86
CA LEU A 612 20.04 6.04 2.89
C LEU A 612 18.70 6.76 2.65
N ILE A 613 17.64 5.99 2.37
CA ILE A 613 16.29 6.53 2.18
C ILE A 613 15.81 7.24 3.44
N PHE A 614 16.06 6.68 4.63
CA PHE A 614 15.69 7.34 5.86
C PHE A 614 16.43 8.67 6.03
N GLN A 615 17.73 8.73 5.75
CA GLN A 615 18.50 9.99 5.88
C GLN A 615 18.00 11.06 4.90
N MET A 616 17.69 10.67 3.66
CA MET A 616 17.07 11.57 2.66
C MET A 616 15.73 12.10 3.12
N TRP A 617 14.85 11.18 3.55
CA TRP A 617 13.52 11.51 4.06
C TRP A 617 13.62 12.41 5.29
N TYR A 618 14.50 12.07 6.25
CA TYR A 618 14.70 12.85 7.47
C TYR A 618 15.16 14.27 7.16
N LYS A 619 16.20 14.42 6.31
CA LYS A 619 16.72 15.74 5.93
C LYS A 619 15.60 16.61 5.33
N HIS A 620 14.79 16.04 4.44
CA HIS A 620 13.66 16.76 3.84
C HIS A 620 12.58 17.13 4.88
N GLN A 621 12.28 16.22 5.80
CA GLN A 621 11.18 16.40 6.73
C GLN A 621 11.55 17.26 7.95
N PHE A 622 12.78 17.23 8.44
CA PHE A 622 13.17 17.85 9.71
C PHE A 622 14.21 18.97 9.57
N CYS A 623 14.90 19.08 8.44
CA CYS A 623 15.95 20.09 8.23
C CYS A 623 15.63 21.09 7.11
N GLY A 624 14.53 20.87 6.38
CA GLY A 624 14.09 21.65 5.23
C GLY A 624 13.14 22.79 5.56
#